data_AF-A0A8I1JHQ8-F1
#
_entry.id   AF-A0A8I1JHQ8-F1
#
_cell.length_a   1.000
_cell.length_b   1.000
_cell.length_c   1.000
_cell.angle_alpha   90.00
_cell.angle_beta   90.00
_cell.angle_gamma   90.00
#
_symmetry.space_group_name_H-M   'P 1'
#
loop_
_entity.id
_entity.type
_entity.pdbx_description
1 polymer ?
#
loop_
_entity_poly.entity_id
_entity_poly.type
_entity_poly.pdbx_seq_one_letter_code
_entity_poly.pdbx_strand_id
1 'polypeptide(L)'
;MYKEAAEFLFVVNLKNAFDLDIEQGQYEMSWEEFKEELLRHRIRDNKNGVGFMPVMTKPEAEWQELWTKEVKKDGRVVKPSVKHYRGDVNIEAITALVIDLDEPNALDEGQKIFNEYERVVHSTHNYTPETPYKYRMIIRLQEPIPVENWPICFEALKSRIKLDPVCCNPSRFYYYPSHSRNSNITPRADHYHGRAITVDDILALAADKDALVQAKPVKTSKPRPVRPGFTAASVRTRRHFSGAIVGHYDAVPDKIDVSLDAMKKRHAISIAEYEMEGSRHNLALSITSREINRFGPKADLKSLILFVFKIAADGERGLETGNTADELPGMIITGMMKYSPEALEKLMQDHEGDPEPYLSSIVRWASLNYETAPLTIDEVKKPASDSNEYYKVLRERHKPYLTEFVKSGDVRELFKQVLRIELRNEKPKYKEVANALVSYQFGYYTKVEKKSENVAWGLIFAELTQLTRIFSEKNIPVDAQKIKFAKSQFIIATNAKVPESAKTAQKALELNY
;
A
#
# COMPACT_ATOMS: atom_id res chain seq x y z
N MET A 1 23.82 -50.95 -0.45
CA MET A 1 22.82 -50.99 -1.54
C MET A 1 22.31 -49.57 -1.67
N TYR A 2 22.68 -48.86 -2.74
CA TYR A 2 22.07 -47.56 -3.02
C TYR A 2 20.62 -47.84 -3.40
N LYS A 3 19.66 -47.25 -2.68
CA LYS A 3 18.27 -47.25 -3.15
C LYS A 3 18.26 -46.53 -4.50
N GLU A 4 17.44 -46.97 -5.44
CA GLU A 4 17.22 -46.20 -6.66
C GLU A 4 16.49 -44.90 -6.31
N ALA A 5 16.89 -43.80 -6.94
CA ALA A 5 16.22 -42.52 -6.73
C ALA A 5 14.77 -42.63 -7.19
N ALA A 6 13.87 -41.93 -6.51
CA ALA A 6 12.51 -41.81 -7.01
C ALA A 6 12.55 -41.30 -8.46
N GLU A 7 11.89 -42.02 -9.34
CA GLU A 7 11.76 -41.63 -10.75
C GLU A 7 10.83 -40.41 -10.88
N PHE A 8 9.89 -40.29 -9.94
CA PHE A 8 8.87 -39.26 -9.89
C PHE A 8 9.10 -38.28 -8.74
N LEU A 9 8.67 -37.05 -8.97
CA LEU A 9 8.59 -36.00 -7.96
C LEU A 9 7.23 -35.31 -8.03
N PHE A 10 6.83 -34.71 -6.91
CA PHE A 10 5.64 -33.86 -6.85
C PHE A 10 6.02 -32.41 -7.08
N VAL A 11 5.28 -31.74 -7.95
CA VAL A 11 5.46 -30.32 -8.25
C VAL A 11 4.11 -29.63 -8.24
N VAL A 12 4.02 -28.51 -7.54
CA VAL A 12 2.85 -27.64 -7.54
C VAL A 12 3.04 -26.54 -8.57
N ASN A 13 2.29 -26.58 -9.67
CA ASN A 13 2.28 -25.53 -10.69
C ASN A 13 1.35 -24.39 -10.30
N LEU A 14 1.86 -23.16 -10.44
CA LEU A 14 1.19 -21.93 -10.03
C LEU A 14 1.19 -20.93 -11.18
N LYS A 15 0.06 -20.24 -11.39
CA LYS A 15 -0.10 -19.29 -12.51
C LYS A 15 0.81 -18.07 -12.40
N ASN A 16 1.11 -17.65 -11.17
CA ASN A 16 2.03 -16.58 -10.83
C ASN A 16 2.39 -16.60 -9.34
N ALA A 17 3.27 -15.69 -8.89
CA ALA A 17 3.73 -15.61 -7.50
C ALA A 17 2.61 -15.29 -6.48
N PHE A 18 1.49 -14.72 -6.94
CA PHE A 18 0.30 -14.41 -6.13
C PHE A 18 -0.76 -15.51 -6.19
N ASP A 19 -0.52 -16.60 -6.91
CA ASP A 19 -1.41 -17.76 -6.90
C ASP A 19 -1.29 -18.46 -5.54
N LEU A 20 -2.36 -18.40 -4.76
CA LEU A 20 -2.40 -18.92 -3.40
C LEU A 20 -3.13 -20.26 -3.31
N ASP A 21 -3.71 -20.72 -4.42
CA ASP A 21 -4.45 -21.96 -4.49
C ASP A 21 -3.51 -23.12 -4.89
N ILE A 22 -3.61 -24.22 -4.16
CA ILE A 22 -2.86 -25.46 -4.44
C ILE A 22 -3.78 -26.60 -4.88
N GLU A 23 -5.11 -26.43 -4.77
CA GLU A 23 -6.13 -27.48 -4.95
C GLU A 23 -6.08 -28.14 -6.33
N GLN A 24 -5.72 -27.38 -7.36
CA GLN A 24 -5.64 -27.86 -8.73
C GLN A 24 -4.20 -27.95 -9.26
N GLY A 25 -3.20 -27.72 -8.40
CA GLY A 25 -1.84 -27.39 -8.82
C GLY A 25 -0.81 -28.50 -8.66
N GLN A 26 -1.03 -29.52 -7.82
CA GLN A 26 -0.04 -30.59 -7.61
C GLN A 26 -0.12 -31.65 -8.71
N TYR A 27 1.02 -31.93 -9.33
CA TYR A 27 1.19 -32.97 -10.32
C TYR A 27 2.35 -33.85 -9.90
N GLU A 28 2.21 -35.15 -10.13
CA GLU A 28 3.32 -36.07 -10.17
C GLU A 28 3.94 -36.00 -11.57
N MET A 29 5.25 -35.82 -11.63
CA MET A 29 5.99 -35.78 -12.88
C MET A 29 7.31 -36.52 -12.72
N SER A 30 7.79 -37.14 -13.79
CA SER A 30 9.11 -37.75 -13.79
C SER A 30 10.20 -36.68 -13.68
N TRP A 31 11.37 -37.06 -13.17
CA TRP A 31 12.53 -36.17 -13.18
C TRP A 31 12.91 -35.72 -14.61
N GLU A 32 12.73 -36.60 -15.60
CA GLU A 32 12.98 -36.29 -17.01
C GLU A 32 12.04 -35.20 -17.53
N GLU A 33 10.74 -35.31 -17.29
CA GLU A 33 9.76 -34.27 -17.67
C GLU A 33 10.03 -32.94 -16.96
N PHE A 34 10.35 -32.98 -15.66
CA PHE A 34 10.66 -31.76 -14.92
C PHE A 34 11.92 -31.08 -15.43
N LYS A 35 12.96 -31.86 -15.72
CA LYS A 35 14.19 -31.37 -16.35
C LYS A 35 13.91 -30.72 -17.70
N GLU A 36 13.11 -31.33 -18.57
CA GLU A 36 12.73 -30.74 -19.86
C GLU A 36 12.06 -29.37 -19.69
N GLU A 37 11.15 -29.24 -18.72
CA GLU A 37 10.53 -27.96 -18.37
C GLU A 37 11.52 -26.92 -17.83
N LEU A 38 12.53 -27.35 -17.08
CA LEU A 38 13.61 -26.49 -16.56
C LEU A 38 14.65 -26.10 -17.61
N LEU A 39 14.77 -26.85 -18.70
CA LEU A 39 15.65 -26.52 -19.83
C LEU A 39 14.98 -25.56 -20.83
N ARG A 40 13.67 -25.33 -20.71
CA ARG A 40 12.88 -24.51 -21.63
C ARG A 40 12.70 -23.08 -21.15
N HIS A 41 13.49 -22.15 -21.68
CA HIS A 41 13.28 -20.71 -21.45
C HIS A 41 12.05 -20.17 -22.19
N ARG A 42 11.14 -19.57 -21.43
CA ARG A 42 10.01 -18.80 -21.96
C ARG A 42 10.43 -17.35 -22.20
N ILE A 43 10.39 -16.86 -23.44
CA ILE A 43 10.71 -15.46 -23.74
C ILE A 43 9.50 -14.57 -23.44
N ARG A 44 9.68 -13.58 -22.56
CA ARG A 44 8.61 -12.64 -22.14
C ARG A 44 9.19 -11.29 -21.72
N ASP A 45 8.42 -10.22 -21.81
CA ASP A 45 8.92 -8.88 -21.48
C ASP A 45 8.98 -8.62 -19.97
N ASN A 46 8.07 -9.23 -19.22
CA ASN A 46 7.93 -9.03 -17.78
C ASN A 46 8.15 -10.33 -16.99
N LYS A 47 8.57 -10.19 -15.73
CA LYS A 47 8.69 -11.30 -14.76
C LYS A 47 7.31 -11.70 -14.21
N ASN A 48 6.38 -12.02 -15.10
CA ASN A 48 5.03 -12.44 -14.80
C ASN A 48 4.69 -13.75 -15.52
N GLY A 49 4.11 -14.69 -14.80
CA GLY A 49 3.62 -15.94 -15.36
C GLY A 49 4.02 -17.14 -14.53
N VAL A 50 3.95 -18.31 -15.16
CA VAL A 50 3.93 -19.58 -14.45
C VAL A 50 5.21 -19.84 -13.65
N GLY A 51 5.02 -20.51 -12.53
CA GLY A 51 6.07 -21.00 -11.67
C GLY A 51 5.66 -22.29 -10.98
N PHE A 52 6.51 -22.74 -10.08
CA PHE A 52 6.40 -24.03 -9.43
C PHE A 52 6.87 -23.97 -7.98
N MET A 53 6.43 -24.96 -7.20
CA MET A 53 7.02 -25.36 -5.93
C MET A 53 7.34 -26.87 -6.02
N PRO A 54 8.60 -27.30 -5.90
CA PRO A 54 8.94 -28.72 -5.96
C PRO A 54 8.71 -29.36 -4.58
N VAL A 55 7.43 -29.56 -4.26
CA VAL A 55 6.97 -30.03 -2.96
C VAL A 55 5.84 -31.02 -3.12
N MET A 56 5.76 -31.92 -2.16
CA MET A 56 4.60 -32.76 -1.89
C MET A 56 3.75 -32.03 -0.85
N THR A 57 2.46 -31.81 -1.15
CA THR A 57 1.51 -31.31 -0.15
C THR A 57 0.93 -32.47 0.64
N LYS A 58 0.50 -32.18 1.86
CA LYS A 58 -0.22 -33.16 2.70
C LYS A 58 -1.50 -33.63 2.00
N PRO A 59 -2.13 -34.73 2.44
CA PRO A 59 -3.48 -35.05 2.01
C PRO A 59 -4.44 -33.87 2.24
N GLU A 60 -5.38 -33.64 1.33
CA GLU A 60 -6.33 -32.51 1.41
C GLU A 60 -7.10 -32.48 2.75
N ALA A 61 -7.43 -33.65 3.29
CA ALA A 61 -8.07 -33.80 4.59
C ALA A 61 -7.26 -33.24 5.77
N GLU A 62 -5.94 -33.08 5.60
CA GLU A 62 -5.02 -32.51 6.58
C GLU A 62 -4.65 -31.06 6.29
N TRP A 63 -5.15 -30.50 5.19
CA TRP A 63 -4.86 -29.12 4.84
C TRP A 63 -5.39 -28.17 5.90
N GLN A 64 -4.48 -27.35 6.39
CA GLN A 64 -4.81 -26.24 7.24
C GLN A 64 -5.14 -25.06 6.38
N GLU A 65 -6.35 -24.57 6.55
CA GLU A 65 -6.76 -23.32 5.99
C GLU A 65 -5.85 -22.20 6.52
N LEU A 66 -5.08 -21.61 5.60
CA LEU A 66 -4.21 -20.51 5.91
C LEU A 66 -4.90 -19.20 5.65
N TRP A 67 -4.45 -18.24 6.45
CA TRP A 67 -4.85 -16.88 6.32
C TRP A 67 -3.58 -16.04 6.40
N THR A 68 -3.30 -15.21 5.39
CA THR A 68 -2.30 -14.11 5.45
C THR A 68 -2.48 -13.32 6.77
N LYS A 69 -1.48 -12.57 7.34
CA LYS A 69 -1.47 -11.68 8.59
C LYS A 69 -1.33 -10.15 8.28
N GLU A 70 -1.93 -9.11 8.94
CA GLU A 70 -1.64 -7.62 8.73
C GLU A 70 -1.16 -6.62 9.78
N VAL A 71 0.13 -6.41 10.03
CA VAL A 71 0.56 -5.34 10.96
C VAL A 71 -0.10 -3.97 10.72
N LYS A 72 -0.67 -3.43 11.79
CA LYS A 72 -0.87 -1.98 11.95
C LYS A 72 0.49 -1.29 12.13
N LYS A 73 0.59 0.00 11.81
CA LYS A 73 1.81 0.82 12.03
C LYS A 73 2.32 0.81 13.48
N ASP A 74 1.50 0.44 14.46
CA ASP A 74 1.83 0.33 15.89
C ASP A 74 2.29 -1.07 16.33
N GLY A 75 2.45 -2.02 15.39
CA GLY A 75 2.91 -3.38 15.65
C GLY A 75 1.81 -4.39 16.01
N ARG A 76 0.57 -3.95 16.26
CA ARG A 76 -0.51 -4.85 16.72
C ARG A 76 -1.09 -5.72 15.61
N VAL A 77 -1.64 -6.87 16.04
CA VAL A 77 -2.23 -7.98 15.26
C VAL A 77 -3.76 -7.99 15.48
N VAL A 78 -4.58 -8.03 14.43
CA VAL A 78 -6.07 -8.00 14.37
C VAL A 78 -6.63 -8.85 13.19
N LYS A 79 -7.09 -10.10 13.42
CA LYS A 79 -7.96 -10.93 12.52
C LYS A 79 -7.55 -11.27 11.06
N PRO A 80 -7.93 -12.46 10.50
CA PRO A 80 -7.48 -13.02 9.20
C PRO A 80 -8.33 -12.64 7.98
N SER A 81 -7.74 -12.51 6.75
CA SER A 81 -8.43 -11.86 5.61
C SER A 81 -8.46 -12.55 4.23
N VAL A 82 -7.53 -13.45 3.84
CA VAL A 82 -7.66 -14.25 2.60
C VAL A 82 -7.42 -15.71 2.90
N LYS A 83 -8.43 -16.55 2.63
CA LYS A 83 -8.33 -18.00 2.71
C LYS A 83 -7.43 -18.50 1.57
N HIS A 84 -6.46 -19.34 1.91
CA HIS A 84 -5.68 -20.07 0.93
C HIS A 84 -5.09 -21.33 1.54
N TYR A 85 -4.46 -22.16 0.71
CA TYR A 85 -3.81 -23.38 1.16
C TYR A 85 -2.30 -23.39 0.84
N ARG A 86 -1.78 -22.39 0.11
CA ARG A 86 -0.33 -22.23 -0.06
C ARG A 86 0.36 -21.72 1.21
N GLY A 87 1.03 -22.60 1.94
CA GLY A 87 1.99 -22.22 2.97
C GLY A 87 2.62 -23.44 3.64
N ASP A 88 3.72 -23.20 4.36
CA ASP A 88 4.61 -24.25 4.88
C ASP A 88 3.90 -25.35 5.69
N VAL A 89 2.80 -25.02 6.37
CA VAL A 89 2.04 -25.98 7.20
C VAL A 89 1.33 -27.06 6.39
N ASN A 90 1.05 -26.81 5.11
CA ASN A 90 0.40 -27.74 4.19
C ASN A 90 1.40 -28.51 3.32
N ILE A 91 2.69 -28.25 3.50
CA ILE A 91 3.75 -28.99 2.84
C ILE A 91 4.10 -30.22 3.67
N GLU A 92 4.20 -31.36 3.02
CA GLU A 92 4.63 -32.62 3.60
C GLU A 92 6.14 -32.81 3.42
N ALA A 93 6.62 -32.64 2.19
CA ALA A 93 8.03 -32.83 1.86
C ALA A 93 8.49 -31.94 0.68
N ILE A 94 9.79 -31.69 0.61
CA ILE A 94 10.46 -31.06 -0.53
C ILE A 94 10.95 -32.16 -1.46
N THR A 95 10.66 -32.05 -2.76
CA THR A 95 10.90 -33.12 -3.75
C THR A 95 12.01 -32.79 -4.74
N ALA A 96 12.44 -31.53 -4.81
CA ALA A 96 13.70 -31.12 -5.42
C ALA A 96 14.34 -29.97 -4.65
N LEU A 97 15.67 -29.93 -4.58
CA LEU A 97 16.39 -28.83 -3.96
C LEU A 97 16.53 -27.68 -4.95
N VAL A 98 16.15 -26.47 -4.56
CA VAL A 98 16.27 -25.26 -5.39
C VAL A 98 17.17 -24.24 -4.72
N ILE A 99 18.21 -23.81 -5.43
CA ILE A 99 19.19 -22.84 -4.97
C ILE A 99 19.14 -21.62 -5.90
N ASP A 100 18.82 -20.45 -5.34
CA ASP A 100 18.86 -19.16 -6.05
C ASP A 100 20.29 -18.61 -6.01
N LEU A 101 20.92 -18.46 -7.17
CA LEU A 101 22.31 -18.06 -7.33
C LEU A 101 22.33 -16.64 -7.89
N ASP A 102 22.40 -15.67 -6.98
CA ASP A 102 22.07 -14.29 -7.31
C ASP A 102 23.26 -13.32 -7.18
N GLU A 103 24.45 -13.84 -6.92
CA GLU A 103 25.69 -13.08 -6.71
C GLU A 103 26.81 -13.51 -7.67
N PRO A 104 27.79 -12.63 -7.96
CA PRO A 104 28.99 -13.00 -8.71
C PRO A 104 29.66 -14.24 -8.10
N ASN A 105 30.17 -15.14 -8.95
CA ASN A 105 30.82 -16.41 -8.58
C ASN A 105 29.95 -17.46 -7.88
N ALA A 106 28.69 -17.16 -7.51
CA ALA A 106 27.82 -18.11 -6.82
C ALA A 106 27.58 -19.39 -7.64
N LEU A 107 27.52 -19.27 -8.97
CA LEU A 107 27.41 -20.43 -9.86
C LEU A 107 28.64 -21.35 -9.80
N ASP A 108 29.84 -20.78 -9.88
CA ASP A 108 31.08 -21.56 -9.86
C ASP A 108 31.25 -22.28 -8.51
N GLU A 109 30.91 -21.61 -7.41
CA GLU A 109 30.90 -22.21 -6.07
C GLU A 109 29.87 -23.34 -5.97
N GLY A 110 28.63 -23.10 -6.39
CA GLY A 110 27.59 -24.11 -6.43
C GLY A 110 27.98 -25.31 -7.29
N GLN A 111 28.57 -25.08 -8.46
CA GLN A 111 29.02 -26.16 -9.35
C GLN A 111 30.13 -26.99 -8.73
N LYS A 112 31.05 -26.39 -7.95
CA LYS A 112 32.09 -27.13 -7.23
C LYS A 112 31.51 -27.98 -6.10
N ILE A 113 30.56 -27.42 -5.34
CA ILE A 113 29.94 -28.11 -4.19
C ILE A 113 29.07 -29.27 -4.66
N PHE A 114 28.32 -29.08 -5.74
CA PHE A 114 27.32 -30.03 -6.21
C PHE A 114 27.74 -30.79 -7.48
N ASN A 115 29.03 -30.87 -7.78
CA ASN A 115 29.56 -31.44 -9.02
C ASN A 115 29.14 -32.91 -9.25
N GLU A 116 29.07 -33.71 -8.19
CA GLU A 116 28.73 -35.14 -8.23
C GLU A 116 27.22 -35.42 -8.35
N TYR A 117 26.38 -34.40 -8.19
CA TYR A 117 24.94 -34.56 -8.16
C TYR A 117 24.26 -34.18 -9.47
N GLU A 118 23.21 -34.91 -9.78
CA GLU A 118 22.34 -34.59 -10.90
C GLU A 118 21.60 -33.28 -10.66
N ARG A 119 21.78 -32.33 -11.59
CA ARG A 119 21.24 -30.96 -11.44
C ARG A 119 20.98 -30.28 -12.77
N VAL A 120 20.05 -29.34 -12.76
CA VAL A 120 19.80 -28.39 -13.83
C VAL A 120 20.19 -27.01 -13.36
N VAL A 121 20.94 -26.27 -14.16
CA VAL A 121 21.22 -24.85 -13.95
C VAL A 121 20.56 -24.08 -15.06
N HIS A 122 19.77 -23.06 -14.74
CA HIS A 122 19.23 -22.17 -15.75
C HIS A 122 19.35 -20.70 -15.35
N SER A 123 19.49 -19.82 -16.33
CA SER A 123 19.48 -18.38 -16.11
C SER A 123 18.08 -17.92 -15.69
N THR A 124 18.01 -16.87 -14.87
CA THR A 124 16.73 -16.28 -14.45
C THR A 124 16.27 -15.18 -15.43
N HIS A 125 15.06 -14.65 -15.23
CA HIS A 125 14.53 -13.54 -16.02
C HIS A 125 15.41 -12.28 -15.99
N ASN A 126 16.21 -12.10 -14.93
CA ASN A 126 17.09 -10.96 -14.72
C ASN A 126 18.52 -11.22 -15.25
N TYR A 127 18.71 -12.24 -16.10
CA TYR A 127 20.00 -12.53 -16.70
C TYR A 127 20.28 -11.56 -17.86
N THR A 128 21.20 -10.61 -17.67
CA THR A 128 21.60 -9.58 -18.63
C THR A 128 23.13 -9.46 -18.67
N PRO A 129 23.74 -8.71 -19.61
CA PRO A 129 25.16 -8.39 -19.62
C PRO A 129 25.68 -7.75 -18.32
N GLU A 130 24.85 -6.97 -17.62
CA GLU A 130 25.18 -6.32 -16.36
C GLU A 130 25.05 -7.27 -15.16
N THR A 131 24.16 -8.27 -15.27
CA THR A 131 23.95 -9.29 -14.24
C THR A 131 24.09 -10.72 -14.81
N PRO A 132 25.27 -11.09 -15.35
CA PRO A 132 25.51 -12.38 -16.01
C PRO A 132 25.72 -13.53 -15.00
N TYR A 133 25.33 -13.31 -13.75
CA TYR A 133 25.48 -14.22 -12.62
C TYR A 133 24.15 -14.61 -11.98
N LYS A 134 23.00 -14.25 -12.59
CA LYS A 134 21.65 -14.54 -12.09
C LYS A 134 21.15 -15.91 -12.57
N TYR A 135 21.35 -16.95 -11.77
CA TYR A 135 21.00 -18.33 -12.08
C TYR A 135 20.13 -18.97 -10.99
N ARG A 136 19.54 -20.11 -11.35
CA ARG A 136 18.95 -21.04 -10.39
C ARG A 136 19.51 -22.43 -10.65
N MET A 137 19.87 -23.13 -9.59
CA MET A 137 20.31 -24.51 -9.62
C MET A 137 19.25 -25.39 -8.95
N ILE A 138 18.78 -26.41 -9.67
CA ILE A 138 17.80 -27.38 -9.19
C ILE A 138 18.50 -28.73 -9.14
N ILE A 139 18.52 -29.36 -7.97
CA ILE A 139 19.25 -30.62 -7.72
C ILE A 139 18.23 -31.72 -7.42
N ARG A 140 18.43 -32.88 -8.04
CA ARG A 140 17.57 -34.06 -7.86
C ARG A 140 17.75 -34.64 -6.46
N LEU A 141 16.65 -34.80 -5.72
CA LEU A 141 16.65 -35.50 -4.44
C LEU A 141 16.51 -37.01 -4.64
N GLN A 142 17.23 -37.78 -3.84
CA GLN A 142 17.14 -39.24 -3.83
C GLN A 142 15.78 -39.70 -3.28
N GLU A 143 15.36 -39.06 -2.18
CA GLU A 143 14.07 -39.22 -1.51
C GLU A 143 13.57 -37.81 -1.13
N PRO A 144 12.25 -37.56 -1.09
CA PRO A 144 11.72 -36.29 -0.60
C PRO A 144 12.22 -35.99 0.81
N ILE A 145 12.56 -34.73 1.09
CA ILE A 145 12.99 -34.28 2.42
C ILE A 145 11.72 -33.92 3.21
N PRO A 146 11.39 -34.64 4.30
CA PRO A 146 10.26 -34.27 5.15
C PRO A 146 10.40 -32.83 5.66
N VAL A 147 9.31 -32.08 5.70
CA VAL A 147 9.34 -30.64 6.02
C VAL A 147 9.96 -30.36 7.40
N GLU A 148 9.82 -31.28 8.35
CA GLU A 148 10.43 -31.24 9.69
C GLU A 148 11.97 -31.27 9.66
N ASN A 149 12.57 -31.90 8.64
CA ASN A 149 14.02 -32.00 8.48
C ASN A 149 14.60 -30.82 7.69
N TRP A 150 13.75 -30.05 7.01
CA TRP A 150 14.18 -28.94 6.15
C TRP A 150 14.99 -27.86 6.87
N PRO A 151 14.64 -27.40 8.10
CA PRO A 151 15.43 -26.36 8.78
C PRO A 151 16.90 -26.74 8.98
N ILE A 152 17.17 -28.00 9.33
CA ILE A 152 18.54 -28.49 9.54
C ILE A 152 19.26 -28.60 8.19
N CYS A 153 18.58 -29.12 7.17
CA CYS A 153 19.12 -29.19 5.81
C CYS A 153 19.47 -27.79 5.27
N PHE A 154 18.59 -26.80 5.49
CA PHE A 154 18.79 -25.44 5.02
C PHE A 154 19.99 -24.77 5.69
N GLU A 155 20.15 -24.91 7.02
CA GLU A 155 21.32 -24.36 7.71
C GLU A 155 22.62 -25.05 7.26
N ALA A 156 22.59 -26.36 6.99
CA ALA A 156 23.74 -27.08 6.43
C ALA A 156 24.15 -26.48 5.07
N LEU A 157 23.18 -26.28 4.16
CA LEU A 157 23.42 -25.65 2.87
C LEU A 157 23.97 -24.23 3.02
N LYS A 158 23.32 -23.40 3.84
CA LYS A 158 23.67 -22.00 4.09
C LYS A 158 25.07 -21.84 4.69
N SER A 159 25.56 -22.83 5.44
CA SER A 159 26.92 -22.82 5.96
C SER A 159 27.99 -22.94 4.87
N ARG A 160 27.62 -23.45 3.68
CA ARG A 160 28.55 -23.78 2.60
C ARG A 160 28.38 -22.94 1.35
N ILE A 161 27.17 -22.46 1.08
CA ILE A 161 26.84 -21.56 -0.03
C ILE A 161 25.99 -20.40 0.48
N LYS A 162 26.20 -19.21 -0.09
CA LYS A 162 25.43 -18.03 0.29
C LYS A 162 24.01 -18.11 -0.26
N LEU A 163 23.08 -18.46 0.61
CA LEU A 163 21.65 -18.50 0.31
C LEU A 163 20.95 -17.24 0.82
N ASP A 164 19.96 -16.76 0.06
CA ASP A 164 18.99 -15.79 0.57
C ASP A 164 18.26 -16.40 1.78
N PRO A 165 18.34 -15.81 2.98
CA PRO A 165 17.65 -16.31 4.18
C PRO A 165 16.13 -16.45 3.98
N VAL A 166 15.54 -15.71 3.03
CA VAL A 166 14.11 -15.78 2.73
C VAL A 166 13.75 -17.04 1.92
N CYS A 167 14.73 -17.76 1.34
CA CYS A 167 14.50 -19.03 0.62
C CYS A 167 14.32 -20.24 1.54
N CYS A 168 14.32 -20.05 2.87
CA CYS A 168 14.16 -21.14 3.83
C CYS A 168 12.73 -21.71 3.91
N ASN A 169 11.74 -21.05 3.29
CA ASN A 169 10.33 -21.44 3.43
C ASN A 169 9.96 -22.59 2.46
N PRO A 170 9.48 -23.74 2.95
CA PRO A 170 9.07 -24.87 2.10
C PRO A 170 8.10 -24.50 0.98
N SER A 171 7.16 -23.59 1.22
CA SER A 171 6.18 -23.15 0.21
C SER A 171 6.69 -22.04 -0.72
N ARG A 172 8.01 -21.97 -0.98
CA ARG A 172 8.61 -20.92 -1.82
C ARG A 172 8.19 -21.13 -3.28
N PHE A 173 7.61 -20.08 -3.86
CA PHE A 173 7.34 -19.99 -5.28
C PHE A 173 8.61 -19.69 -6.07
N TYR A 174 8.86 -20.46 -7.13
CA TYR A 174 9.91 -20.21 -8.10
C TYR A 174 9.31 -20.02 -9.49
N TYR A 175 9.75 -19.01 -10.24
CA TYR A 175 9.37 -18.92 -11.66
C TYR A 175 10.04 -20.03 -12.45
N TYR A 176 9.30 -20.64 -13.38
CA TYR A 176 9.91 -21.43 -14.43
C TYR A 176 10.90 -20.59 -15.26
N PRO A 177 11.89 -21.23 -15.92
CA PRO A 177 12.88 -20.54 -16.73
C PRO A 177 12.21 -19.59 -17.72
N SER A 178 12.68 -18.35 -17.69
CA SER A 178 12.20 -17.33 -18.60
C SER A 178 13.25 -16.28 -18.79
N HIS A 179 13.13 -15.55 -19.89
CA HIS A 179 14.14 -14.60 -20.29
C HIS A 179 13.50 -13.32 -20.80
N SER A 180 14.06 -12.17 -20.42
CA SER A 180 13.60 -10.89 -20.94
C SER A 180 13.97 -10.77 -22.41
N ARG A 181 13.02 -10.34 -23.25
CA ARG A 181 13.29 -10.03 -24.65
C ARG A 181 14.35 -8.92 -24.81
N ASN A 182 14.46 -8.04 -23.81
CA ASN A 182 15.35 -6.87 -23.80
C ASN A 182 16.71 -7.14 -23.14
N SER A 183 17.02 -8.39 -22.80
CA SER A 183 18.22 -8.75 -22.05
C SER A 183 19.52 -8.70 -22.87
N ASN A 184 19.48 -8.69 -24.21
CA ASN A 184 20.65 -8.65 -25.10
C ASN A 184 21.73 -9.73 -24.84
N ILE A 185 21.36 -10.85 -24.23
CA ILE A 185 22.23 -12.02 -24.02
C ILE A 185 21.42 -13.28 -24.21
N THR A 186 22.02 -14.37 -24.69
CA THR A 186 21.34 -15.65 -24.83
C THR A 186 21.08 -16.26 -23.44
N PRO A 187 19.85 -16.72 -23.13
CA PRO A 187 19.61 -17.45 -21.89
C PRO A 187 20.43 -18.74 -21.86
N ARG A 188 20.71 -19.24 -20.66
CA ARG A 188 21.51 -20.47 -20.47
C ARG A 188 20.70 -21.49 -19.71
N ALA A 189 20.69 -22.73 -20.16
CA ALA A 189 20.15 -23.85 -19.43
C ALA A 189 21.05 -25.07 -19.68
N ASP A 190 21.58 -25.63 -18.61
CA ASP A 190 22.54 -26.73 -18.66
C ASP A 190 22.08 -27.84 -17.71
N HIS A 191 22.10 -29.09 -18.18
CA HIS A 191 21.91 -30.27 -17.36
C HIS A 191 23.26 -30.91 -17.09
N TYR A 192 23.47 -31.31 -15.83
CA TYR A 192 24.64 -32.04 -15.40
C TYR A 192 24.17 -33.39 -14.84
N HIS A 193 24.70 -34.46 -15.42
CA HIS A 193 24.48 -35.81 -14.92
C HIS A 193 25.21 -36.03 -13.59
N GLY A 194 24.65 -36.89 -12.76
CA GLY A 194 25.22 -37.26 -11.47
C GLY A 194 24.29 -38.20 -10.72
N ARG A 195 24.56 -38.43 -9.43
CA ARG A 195 23.62 -39.16 -8.56
C ARG A 195 22.63 -38.19 -7.91
N ALA A 196 21.49 -38.69 -7.46
CA ALA A 196 20.59 -37.88 -6.65
C ALA A 196 21.24 -37.59 -5.27
N ILE A 197 20.97 -36.40 -4.71
CA ILE A 197 21.49 -36.00 -3.40
C ILE A 197 20.61 -36.55 -2.28
N THR A 198 21.24 -37.03 -1.20
CA THR A 198 20.55 -37.51 0.00
C THR A 198 20.50 -36.44 1.08
N VAL A 199 19.66 -36.63 2.10
CA VAL A 199 19.67 -35.79 3.31
C VAL A 199 21.05 -35.83 3.97
N ASP A 200 21.67 -37.02 4.07
CA ASP A 200 22.99 -37.17 4.70
C ASP A 200 24.09 -36.41 3.94
N ASP A 201 24.03 -36.40 2.60
CA ASP A 201 24.93 -35.59 1.78
C ASP A 201 24.78 -34.10 2.10
N ILE A 202 23.55 -33.60 2.24
CA ILE A 202 23.28 -32.21 2.59
C ILE A 202 23.82 -31.89 3.98
N LEU A 203 23.56 -32.75 4.96
CA LEU A 203 24.04 -32.56 6.34
C LEU A 203 25.57 -32.64 6.44
N ALA A 204 26.22 -33.41 5.55
CA ALA A 204 27.68 -33.49 5.47
C ALA A 204 28.32 -32.20 4.95
N LEU A 205 27.57 -31.29 4.30
CA LEU A 205 28.08 -29.98 3.88
C LEU A 205 28.32 -29.02 5.05
N ALA A 206 27.78 -29.30 6.23
CA ALA A 206 27.82 -28.40 7.36
C ALA A 206 29.20 -28.30 7.99
N ALA A 207 29.70 -27.07 8.14
CA ALA A 207 30.98 -26.79 8.79
C ALA A 207 30.96 -27.01 10.31
N ASP A 208 29.80 -26.84 10.95
CA ASP A 208 29.59 -27.00 12.40
C ASP A 208 28.33 -27.84 12.68
N LYS A 209 28.53 -29.11 13.04
CA LYS A 209 27.43 -30.05 13.32
C LYS A 209 26.73 -29.77 14.64
N ASP A 210 27.38 -29.12 15.60
CA ASP A 210 26.81 -28.88 16.93
C ASP A 210 25.77 -27.75 16.87
N ALA A 211 25.98 -26.74 16.02
CA ALA A 211 25.00 -25.70 15.74
C ALA A 211 23.72 -26.24 15.06
N LEU A 212 23.84 -27.27 14.21
CA LEU A 212 22.71 -27.89 13.49
C LEU A 212 21.73 -28.63 14.41
N VAL A 213 22.23 -29.31 15.45
CA VAL A 213 21.40 -30.04 16.42
C VAL A 213 20.50 -29.09 17.23
N GLN A 214 20.88 -27.81 17.32
CA GLN A 214 20.11 -26.79 18.05
C GLN A 214 19.05 -26.07 17.21
N ALA A 215 18.97 -26.31 15.89
CA ALA A 215 17.94 -25.71 15.05
C ALA A 215 16.55 -26.17 15.52
N LYS A 216 15.75 -25.24 16.05
CA LYS A 216 14.43 -25.58 16.60
C LYS A 216 13.48 -25.99 15.47
N PRO A 217 12.72 -27.11 15.63
CA PRO A 217 11.69 -27.46 14.66
C PRO A 217 10.67 -26.34 14.51
N VAL A 218 10.15 -26.15 13.30
CA VAL A 218 9.10 -25.18 12.99
C VAL A 218 7.91 -25.46 13.90
N LYS A 219 7.55 -24.49 14.75
CA LYS A 219 6.39 -24.62 15.64
C LYS A 219 5.12 -24.66 14.80
N THR A 220 4.57 -25.86 14.59
CA THR A 220 3.22 -26.04 14.05
C THR A 220 2.21 -25.41 15.02
N SER A 221 1.55 -24.33 14.58
CA SER A 221 0.51 -23.68 15.38
C SER A 221 -0.71 -24.61 15.50
N LYS A 222 -1.19 -24.85 16.73
CA LYS A 222 -2.39 -25.66 16.98
C LYS A 222 -3.63 -25.09 16.27
N PRO A 223 -4.52 -25.95 15.73
CA PRO A 223 -5.68 -25.52 14.95
C PRO A 223 -6.73 -24.83 15.83
N ARG A 224 -7.39 -23.80 15.28
CA ARG A 224 -8.62 -23.23 15.84
C ARG A 224 -9.81 -23.63 14.97
N PRO A 225 -10.97 -23.98 15.55
CA PRO A 225 -12.14 -24.39 14.80
C PRO A 225 -12.76 -23.20 14.05
N VAL A 226 -13.22 -23.47 12.82
CA VAL A 226 -13.83 -22.51 11.89
C VAL A 226 -15.30 -22.26 12.26
N ARG A 227 -15.78 -21.02 12.12
CA ARG A 227 -17.21 -20.66 12.23
C ARG A 227 -17.81 -20.34 10.85
N PRO A 228 -19.09 -20.66 10.57
CA PRO A 228 -19.67 -20.51 9.24
C PRO A 228 -20.21 -19.10 8.96
N GLY A 229 -20.05 -18.66 7.71
CA GLY A 229 -20.86 -17.64 7.04
C GLY A 229 -20.21 -16.27 6.83
N PHE A 230 -19.70 -15.96 5.62
CA PHE A 230 -19.41 -14.59 5.15
C PHE A 230 -19.45 -14.48 3.60
N THR A 231 -19.90 -13.32 3.09
CA THR A 231 -20.25 -12.99 1.69
C THR A 231 -19.15 -12.24 0.92
N ALA A 232 -19.37 -11.98 -0.39
CA ALA A 232 -18.43 -11.45 -1.40
C ALA A 232 -17.66 -10.14 -1.10
N ALA A 233 -17.95 -9.44 -0.01
CA ALA A 233 -17.18 -8.29 0.47
C ALA A 233 -15.78 -8.67 1.05
N SER A 234 -15.48 -9.96 1.17
CA SER A 234 -14.27 -10.49 1.81
C SER A 234 -13.01 -10.53 0.92
N VAL A 235 -13.11 -10.20 -0.37
CA VAL A 235 -12.03 -10.42 -1.37
C VAL A 235 -10.94 -9.32 -1.37
N ARG A 236 -11.13 -8.21 -0.63
CA ARG A 236 -10.35 -6.96 -0.84
C ARG A 236 -9.60 -6.43 0.37
N THR A 237 -9.26 -7.30 1.32
CA THR A 237 -8.44 -6.92 2.46
C THR A 237 -7.10 -7.67 2.42
N ARG A 238 -6.00 -6.93 2.24
CA ARG A 238 -4.65 -7.48 2.13
C ARG A 238 -4.03 -7.61 3.49
N ARG A 239 -3.13 -8.60 3.68
CA ARG A 239 -2.47 -8.81 4.96
C ARG A 239 -0.87 -8.71 5.06
N HIS A 240 -0.28 -7.71 5.78
CA HIS A 240 1.08 -7.35 6.39
C HIS A 240 1.70 -8.19 7.60
N PHE A 241 3.01 -8.35 7.70
CA PHE A 241 3.69 -9.32 8.63
C PHE A 241 3.31 -9.54 10.15
N SER A 242 2.41 -8.82 10.85
CA SER A 242 2.05 -9.03 12.28
C SER A 242 0.62 -9.49 12.47
N GLY A 243 -0.43 -8.99 11.79
CA GLY A 243 -1.73 -9.68 11.80
C GLY A 243 -3.11 -8.96 11.84
N ALA A 244 -3.35 -7.72 11.38
CA ALA A 244 -4.32 -6.65 11.75
C ALA A 244 -5.40 -5.90 10.85
N ILE A 245 -6.47 -6.50 10.26
CA ILE A 245 -7.06 -6.28 8.88
C ILE A 245 -6.95 -4.87 8.22
N VAL A 246 -6.29 -4.89 7.05
CA VAL A 246 -5.89 -3.94 6.00
C VAL A 246 -6.90 -3.84 4.89
N GLY A 247 -7.77 -2.83 4.83
CA GLY A 247 -8.42 -2.52 3.55
C GLY A 247 -7.37 -2.44 2.45
N HIS A 248 -7.65 -2.93 1.23
CA HIS A 248 -6.69 -2.86 0.12
C HIS A 248 -6.04 -1.47 0.00
N TYR A 249 -6.83 -0.43 0.25
CA TYR A 249 -6.46 0.98 0.16
C TYR A 249 -6.01 1.60 1.49
N ASP A 250 -6.09 0.88 2.61
CA ASP A 250 -5.57 1.37 3.90
C ASP A 250 -4.04 1.28 3.95
N ALA A 251 -3.44 0.37 3.18
CA ALA A 251 -2.00 0.28 2.96
C ALA A 251 -1.47 1.35 1.99
N VAL A 252 -2.36 2.04 1.28
CA VAL A 252 -2.01 3.15 0.40
C VAL A 252 -1.71 4.38 1.27
N PRO A 253 -0.57 5.07 1.08
CA PRO A 253 -0.27 6.31 1.80
C PRO A 253 -1.38 7.34 1.62
N ASP A 254 -1.71 8.09 2.68
CA ASP A 254 -2.73 9.15 2.62
C ASP A 254 -2.32 10.32 1.71
N LYS A 255 -1.01 10.48 1.50
CA LYS A 255 -0.44 11.37 0.49
C LYS A 255 0.21 10.53 -0.60
N ILE A 256 -0.42 10.52 -1.76
CA ILE A 256 0.13 9.90 -2.96
C ILE A 256 0.93 10.98 -3.68
N ASP A 257 2.16 10.65 -4.08
CA ASP A 257 2.94 11.53 -4.95
C ASP A 257 2.29 11.57 -6.33
N VAL A 258 1.63 12.68 -6.64
CA VAL A 258 0.96 12.96 -7.92
C VAL A 258 1.73 13.97 -8.77
N SER A 259 3.01 14.20 -8.45
CA SER A 259 3.88 15.00 -9.31
C SER A 259 3.96 14.41 -10.72
N LEU A 260 4.16 15.26 -11.73
CA LEU A 260 4.28 14.82 -13.12
C LEU A 260 5.34 13.72 -13.27
N ASP A 261 6.50 13.88 -12.64
CA ASP A 261 7.59 12.89 -12.69
C ASP A 261 7.21 11.56 -12.03
N ALA A 262 6.57 11.59 -10.87
CA ALA A 262 6.13 10.38 -10.19
C ALA A 262 5.05 9.64 -10.99
N MET A 263 4.12 10.37 -11.60
CA MET A 263 3.07 9.81 -12.46
C MET A 263 3.68 9.25 -13.76
N LYS A 264 4.59 9.98 -14.43
CA LYS A 264 5.34 9.48 -15.62
C LYS A 264 6.09 8.20 -15.28
N LYS A 265 6.79 8.15 -14.14
CA LYS A 265 7.50 6.94 -13.69
C LYS A 265 6.57 5.77 -13.39
N ARG A 266 5.42 6.01 -12.72
CA ARG A 266 4.44 4.94 -12.42
C ARG A 266 3.79 4.37 -13.68
N HIS A 267 3.59 5.20 -14.70
CA HIS A 267 2.86 4.85 -15.92
C HIS A 267 3.72 4.76 -17.16
N ALA A 268 5.04 4.65 -17.01
CA ALA A 268 6.00 4.61 -18.12
C ALA A 268 5.62 3.59 -19.20
N ILE A 269 5.10 2.41 -18.80
CA ILE A 269 4.62 1.39 -19.73
C ILE A 269 3.43 1.89 -20.56
N SER A 270 2.40 2.46 -19.92
CA SER A 270 1.21 2.97 -20.62
C SER A 270 1.55 4.15 -21.54
N ILE A 271 2.53 4.96 -21.15
CA ILE A 271 3.02 6.09 -21.96
C ILE A 271 3.74 5.56 -23.20
N ALA A 272 4.67 4.61 -23.03
CA ALA A 272 5.39 4.00 -24.16
C ALA A 272 4.44 3.28 -25.13
N GLU A 273 3.45 2.53 -24.61
CA GLU A 273 2.41 1.89 -25.44
C GLU A 273 1.61 2.93 -26.24
N TYR A 274 1.28 4.07 -25.64
CA TYR A 274 0.59 5.16 -26.32
C TYR A 274 1.46 5.85 -27.38
N GLU A 275 2.74 6.10 -27.10
CA GLU A 275 3.69 6.65 -28.07
C GLU A 275 3.87 5.73 -29.29
N MET A 276 3.75 4.41 -29.10
CA MET A 276 3.83 3.43 -30.18
C MET A 276 2.53 3.29 -30.97
N GLU A 277 1.39 3.21 -30.31
CA GLU A 277 0.10 2.87 -30.94
C GLU A 277 -0.78 4.09 -31.27
N GLY A 278 -0.52 5.24 -30.63
CA GLY A 278 -1.38 6.44 -30.71
C GLY A 278 -2.78 6.25 -30.12
N SER A 279 -3.04 5.14 -29.41
CA SER A 279 -4.36 4.81 -28.89
C SER A 279 -4.67 5.54 -27.57
N ARG A 280 -5.36 6.68 -27.69
CA ARG A 280 -5.78 7.51 -26.54
C ARG A 280 -6.75 6.81 -25.61
N HIS A 281 -7.63 5.97 -26.17
CA HIS A 281 -8.58 5.18 -25.40
C HIS A 281 -7.83 4.17 -24.53
N ASN A 282 -6.82 3.47 -25.08
CA ASN A 282 -6.00 2.53 -24.31
C ASN A 282 -5.15 3.26 -23.24
N LEU A 283 -4.59 4.44 -23.57
CA LEU A 283 -3.87 5.27 -22.61
C LEU A 283 -4.77 5.63 -21.41
N ALA A 284 -5.92 6.22 -21.69
CA ALA A 284 -6.88 6.64 -20.67
C ALA A 284 -7.35 5.46 -19.81
N LEU A 285 -7.80 4.38 -20.45
CA LEU A 285 -8.30 3.19 -19.76
C LEU A 285 -7.22 2.52 -18.91
N SER A 286 -5.99 2.37 -19.43
CA SER A 286 -4.91 1.70 -18.71
C SER A 286 -4.44 2.50 -17.50
N ILE A 287 -4.24 3.82 -17.64
CA ILE A 287 -3.79 4.68 -16.54
C ILE A 287 -4.87 4.79 -15.47
N THR A 288 -6.12 5.06 -15.85
CA THR A 288 -7.23 5.18 -14.89
C THR A 288 -7.49 3.87 -14.16
N SER A 289 -7.53 2.75 -14.87
CA SER A 289 -7.72 1.42 -14.27
C SER A 289 -6.57 1.07 -13.32
N ARG A 290 -5.31 1.32 -13.68
CA ARG A 290 -4.16 1.05 -12.81
C ARG A 290 -4.17 1.91 -11.55
N GLU A 291 -4.51 3.19 -11.66
CA GLU A 291 -4.56 4.11 -10.52
C GLU A 291 -5.73 3.79 -9.59
N ILE A 292 -6.92 3.51 -10.12
CA ILE A 292 -8.09 3.08 -9.34
C ILE A 292 -7.80 1.75 -8.66
N ASN A 293 -7.23 0.77 -9.37
CA ASN A 293 -6.85 -0.52 -8.78
C ASN A 293 -5.76 -0.36 -7.71
N ARG A 294 -4.83 0.59 -7.88
CA ARG A 294 -3.73 0.77 -6.93
C ARG A 294 -4.11 1.57 -5.69
N PHE A 295 -4.97 2.56 -5.85
CA PHE A 295 -5.23 3.59 -4.83
C PHE A 295 -6.69 3.71 -4.40
N GLY A 296 -7.64 3.20 -5.19
CA GLY A 296 -9.05 3.08 -4.84
C GLY A 296 -9.66 4.39 -4.37
N PRO A 297 -10.31 4.44 -3.18
CA PRO A 297 -10.90 5.66 -2.64
C PRO A 297 -9.90 6.80 -2.40
N LYS A 298 -8.59 6.51 -2.37
CA LYS A 298 -7.52 7.50 -2.19
C LYS A 298 -6.97 8.02 -3.53
N ALA A 299 -7.42 7.48 -4.67
CA ALA A 299 -7.02 7.99 -5.97
C ALA A 299 -7.45 9.45 -6.14
N ASP A 300 -6.52 10.34 -6.47
CA ASP A 300 -6.84 11.74 -6.80
C ASP A 300 -7.31 11.81 -8.25
N LEU A 301 -8.62 11.67 -8.45
CA LEU A 301 -9.25 11.65 -9.78
C LEU A 301 -8.98 12.93 -10.56
N LYS A 302 -8.88 14.09 -9.89
CA LYS A 302 -8.63 15.36 -10.55
C LYS A 302 -7.21 15.41 -11.11
N SER A 303 -6.22 15.07 -10.29
CA SER A 303 -4.81 15.02 -10.72
C SER A 303 -4.58 13.90 -11.74
N LEU A 304 -5.26 12.75 -11.59
CA LEU A 304 -5.24 11.64 -12.53
C LEU A 304 -5.74 12.06 -13.91
N ILE A 305 -6.94 12.64 -14.00
CA ILE A 305 -7.51 13.06 -15.28
C ILE A 305 -6.64 14.15 -15.92
N LEU A 306 -6.19 15.14 -15.13
CA LEU A 306 -5.26 16.18 -15.61
C LEU A 306 -3.97 15.58 -16.20
N PHE A 307 -3.43 14.55 -15.54
CA PHE A 307 -2.27 13.83 -16.03
C PHE A 307 -2.52 13.13 -17.36
N VAL A 308 -3.65 12.44 -17.54
CA VAL A 308 -3.97 11.79 -18.81
C VAL A 308 -4.04 12.82 -19.95
N PHE A 309 -4.67 13.98 -19.72
CA PHE A 309 -4.71 15.07 -20.71
C PHE A 309 -3.31 15.61 -21.05
N LYS A 310 -2.46 15.86 -20.03
CA LYS A 310 -1.07 16.31 -20.27
C LYS A 310 -0.28 15.31 -21.12
N ILE A 311 -0.35 14.02 -20.81
CA ILE A 311 0.37 12.99 -21.57
C ILE A 311 -0.17 12.88 -23.00
N ALA A 312 -1.48 12.96 -23.20
CA ALA A 312 -2.06 12.90 -24.53
C ALA A 312 -1.70 14.12 -25.39
N ALA A 313 -1.59 15.31 -24.77
CA ALA A 313 -1.19 16.53 -25.46
C ALA A 313 0.30 16.58 -25.81
N ASP A 314 1.16 15.90 -25.03
CA ASP A 314 2.58 15.68 -25.38
C ASP A 314 2.71 14.76 -26.63
N GLY A 315 1.67 13.98 -26.97
CA GLY A 315 1.63 13.11 -28.14
C GLY A 315 1.07 13.78 -29.41
N GLU A 316 1.00 13.05 -30.52
CA GLU A 316 0.51 13.58 -31.81
C GLU A 316 -0.98 13.95 -31.81
N ARG A 317 -1.76 13.41 -30.86
CA ARG A 317 -3.21 13.60 -30.79
C ARG A 317 -3.67 13.73 -29.35
N GLY A 318 -4.09 14.93 -28.96
CA GLY A 318 -4.71 15.16 -27.65
C GLY A 318 -6.02 14.40 -27.47
N LEU A 319 -6.49 14.29 -26.22
CA LEU A 319 -7.69 13.54 -25.84
C LEU A 319 -8.98 14.15 -26.42
N GLU A 320 -8.96 15.44 -26.72
CA GLU A 320 -10.07 16.22 -27.27
C GLU A 320 -10.40 15.88 -28.73
N THR A 321 -9.50 15.25 -29.46
CA THR A 321 -9.73 14.93 -30.89
C THR A 321 -10.50 13.62 -31.09
N GLY A 322 -11.67 13.44 -30.50
CA GLY A 322 -12.50 12.23 -30.62
C GLY A 322 -13.40 12.02 -29.40
N ASN A 323 -14.00 10.84 -29.25
CA ASN A 323 -14.97 10.58 -28.18
C ASN A 323 -14.34 10.14 -26.85
N THR A 324 -13.02 9.99 -26.76
CA THR A 324 -12.36 9.46 -25.57
C THR A 324 -12.55 10.36 -24.34
N ALA A 325 -12.59 11.69 -24.53
CA ALA A 325 -12.90 12.61 -23.44
C ALA A 325 -14.33 12.39 -22.90
N ASP A 326 -15.31 12.19 -23.78
CA ASP A 326 -16.71 11.95 -23.41
C ASP A 326 -16.91 10.57 -22.76
N GLU A 327 -16.11 9.57 -23.16
CA GLU A 327 -16.14 8.21 -22.60
C GLU A 327 -15.43 8.07 -21.24
N LEU A 328 -14.55 9.01 -20.89
CA LEU A 328 -13.68 8.94 -19.71
C LEU A 328 -14.45 8.75 -18.38
N PRO A 329 -15.59 9.44 -18.12
CA PRO A 329 -16.41 9.19 -16.94
C PRO A 329 -16.86 7.73 -16.85
N GLY A 330 -17.35 7.17 -17.96
CA GLY A 330 -17.77 5.77 -18.05
C GLY A 330 -16.61 4.79 -17.84
N MET A 331 -15.42 5.10 -18.36
CA MET A 331 -14.21 4.30 -18.10
C MET A 331 -13.83 4.29 -16.63
N ILE A 332 -13.90 5.45 -15.95
CA ILE A 332 -13.58 5.57 -14.52
C ILE A 332 -14.61 4.80 -13.69
N ILE A 333 -15.90 4.95 -13.97
CA ILE A 333 -16.97 4.21 -13.27
C ILE A 333 -16.76 2.71 -13.47
N THR A 334 -16.55 2.25 -14.71
CA THR A 334 -16.30 0.83 -15.02
C THR A 334 -15.04 0.32 -14.32
N GLY A 335 -13.97 1.12 -14.32
CA GLY A 335 -12.73 0.84 -13.60
C GLY A 335 -12.94 0.73 -12.09
N MET A 336 -13.73 1.62 -11.50
CA MET A 336 -14.11 1.53 -10.09
C MET A 336 -14.98 0.31 -9.85
N MET A 337 -16.03 0.05 -10.61
CA MET A 337 -16.85 -1.18 -10.46
C MET A 337 -16.02 -2.45 -10.51
N LYS A 338 -15.02 -2.50 -11.40
CA LYS A 338 -14.18 -3.68 -11.59
C LYS A 338 -13.12 -3.81 -10.49
N TYR A 339 -12.37 -2.75 -10.21
CA TYR A 339 -11.17 -2.81 -9.36
C TYR A 339 -11.40 -2.25 -7.95
N SER A 340 -12.37 -1.36 -7.75
CA SER A 340 -12.62 -0.62 -6.51
C SER A 340 -14.10 -0.22 -6.25
N PRO A 341 -15.11 -1.12 -6.16
CA PRO A 341 -16.47 -0.80 -5.74
C PRO A 341 -16.60 0.11 -4.53
N GLU A 342 -15.68 0.05 -3.57
CA GLU A 342 -15.67 0.93 -2.40
C GLU A 342 -15.38 2.39 -2.77
N ALA A 343 -14.57 2.62 -3.81
CA ALA A 343 -14.34 3.95 -4.36
C ALA A 343 -15.57 4.46 -5.09
N LEU A 344 -16.27 3.58 -5.80
CA LEU A 344 -17.53 3.92 -6.46
C LEU A 344 -18.62 4.24 -5.45
N GLU A 345 -18.79 3.40 -4.42
CA GLU A 345 -19.77 3.61 -3.35
C GLU A 345 -19.52 4.94 -2.64
N LYS A 346 -18.25 5.23 -2.29
CA LYS A 346 -17.88 6.53 -1.72
C LYS A 346 -18.20 7.68 -2.68
N LEU A 347 -17.88 7.54 -3.96
CA LEU A 347 -18.15 8.57 -4.96
C LEU A 347 -19.66 8.81 -5.14
N MET A 348 -20.45 7.74 -5.17
CA MET A 348 -21.92 7.81 -5.21
C MET A 348 -22.47 8.48 -3.94
N GLN A 349 -21.92 8.16 -2.76
CA GLN A 349 -22.30 8.80 -1.51
C GLN A 349 -21.98 10.31 -1.50
N ASP A 350 -20.81 10.68 -2.00
CA ASP A 350 -20.36 12.09 -2.08
C ASP A 350 -21.17 12.90 -3.13
N HIS A 351 -21.87 12.23 -4.05
CA HIS A 351 -22.57 12.84 -5.20
C HIS A 351 -24.01 12.33 -5.40
N GLU A 352 -24.75 12.11 -4.30
CA GLU A 352 -26.20 11.85 -4.32
C GLU A 352 -26.66 10.67 -5.22
N GLY A 353 -25.80 9.66 -5.39
CA GLY A 353 -26.09 8.43 -6.13
C GLY A 353 -25.75 8.46 -7.62
N ASP A 354 -25.40 9.61 -8.19
CA ASP A 354 -24.96 9.71 -9.59
C ASP A 354 -23.58 10.42 -9.71
N PRO A 355 -22.49 9.66 -9.90
CA PRO A 355 -21.16 10.23 -10.01
C PRO A 355 -20.84 10.81 -11.39
N GLU A 356 -21.65 10.54 -12.42
CA GLU A 356 -21.33 10.87 -13.82
C GLU A 356 -21.26 12.39 -14.09
N PRO A 357 -22.18 13.23 -13.59
CA PRO A 357 -22.09 14.69 -13.75
C PRO A 357 -20.83 15.28 -13.11
N TYR A 358 -20.42 14.76 -11.94
CA TYR A 358 -19.21 15.19 -11.26
C TYR A 358 -17.95 14.83 -12.07
N LEU A 359 -17.82 13.57 -12.50
CA LEU A 359 -16.70 13.12 -13.31
C LEU A 359 -16.62 13.89 -14.63
N SER A 360 -17.76 14.11 -15.30
CA SER A 360 -17.84 14.93 -16.51
C SER A 360 -17.36 16.37 -16.28
N SER A 361 -17.70 16.96 -15.12
CA SER A 361 -17.22 18.30 -14.75
C SER A 361 -15.70 18.35 -14.54
N ILE A 362 -15.09 17.29 -13.97
CA ILE A 362 -13.63 17.20 -13.81
C ILE A 362 -12.95 17.02 -15.15
N VAL A 363 -13.48 16.17 -16.03
CA VAL A 363 -12.95 15.99 -17.39
C VAL A 363 -12.97 17.30 -18.15
N ARG A 364 -14.09 18.03 -18.13
CA ARG A 364 -14.19 19.37 -18.73
C ARG A 364 -13.23 20.36 -18.11
N TRP A 365 -13.04 20.32 -16.78
CA TRP A 365 -12.06 21.19 -16.13
C TRP A 365 -10.63 20.84 -16.59
N ALA A 366 -10.26 19.56 -16.62
CA ALA A 366 -8.94 19.13 -17.03
C ALA A 366 -8.65 19.47 -18.49
N SER A 367 -9.61 19.28 -19.40
CA SER A 367 -9.43 19.62 -20.82
C SER A 367 -9.17 21.11 -21.05
N LEU A 368 -9.69 21.99 -20.19
CA LEU A 368 -9.46 23.44 -20.26
C LEU A 368 -8.19 23.91 -19.54
N ASN A 369 -7.59 23.07 -18.70
CA ASN A 369 -6.52 23.50 -17.78
C ASN A 369 -5.24 22.66 -17.85
N TYR A 370 -5.17 21.60 -18.66
CA TYR A 370 -4.01 20.69 -18.66
C TYR A 370 -2.70 21.36 -19.07
N GLU A 371 -2.70 22.44 -19.84
CA GLU A 371 -1.48 23.14 -20.22
C GLU A 371 -0.90 23.96 -19.05
N THR A 372 -1.77 24.62 -18.29
CA THR A 372 -1.39 25.65 -17.31
C THR A 372 -1.45 25.16 -15.86
N ALA A 373 -2.28 24.16 -15.55
CA ALA A 373 -2.41 23.66 -14.20
C ALA A 373 -1.21 22.76 -13.82
N PRO A 374 -0.60 22.97 -12.63
CA PRO A 374 0.49 22.13 -12.14
C PRO A 374 -0.02 20.76 -11.65
N LEU A 375 0.83 19.74 -11.82
CA LEU A 375 0.72 18.46 -11.12
C LEU A 375 1.72 18.48 -9.96
N THR A 376 1.32 18.94 -8.79
CA THR A 376 2.15 18.99 -7.58
C THR A 376 1.39 18.44 -6.37
N ILE A 377 2.13 17.82 -5.44
CA ILE A 377 1.60 17.28 -4.16
C ILE A 377 0.89 18.35 -3.31
N ASP A 378 1.21 19.61 -3.53
CA ASP A 378 0.53 20.72 -2.91
C ASP A 378 -0.08 21.58 -4.02
N GLU A 379 -1.41 21.58 -4.10
CA GLU A 379 -2.27 22.76 -4.28
C GLU A 379 -3.77 22.47 -4.55
N VAL A 380 -4.29 21.28 -4.20
CA VAL A 380 -5.74 21.12 -3.89
C VAL A 380 -5.99 20.55 -2.49
N LYS A 381 -5.12 20.91 -1.55
CA LYS A 381 -5.56 21.62 -0.35
C LYS A 381 -4.66 22.84 -0.31
N LYS A 382 -5.22 24.05 -0.18
CA LYS A 382 -4.47 25.05 0.58
C LYS A 382 -3.99 24.30 1.82
N PRO A 383 -2.69 24.18 2.10
CA PRO A 383 -2.31 23.72 3.42
C PRO A 383 -3.07 24.65 4.35
N ALA A 384 -3.92 24.09 5.20
CA ALA A 384 -4.05 24.69 6.51
C ALA A 384 -2.60 24.67 7.00
N SER A 385 -1.89 25.79 6.77
CA SER A 385 -0.54 26.03 7.26
C SER A 385 -0.55 25.47 8.64
N ASP A 386 0.22 24.40 8.85
CA ASP A 386 0.05 23.40 9.91
C ASP A 386 -0.74 24.06 11.04
N SER A 387 -2.04 23.76 11.19
CA SER A 387 -2.89 24.64 12.03
C SER A 387 -2.28 24.83 13.42
N ASN A 388 -1.45 23.87 13.83
CA ASN A 388 -0.56 23.89 14.97
C ASN A 388 0.65 24.86 14.85
N GLU A 389 1.38 24.91 13.74
CA GLU A 389 2.48 25.85 13.49
C GLU A 389 2.01 27.30 13.38
N TYR A 390 0.94 27.57 12.61
CA TYR A 390 0.41 28.93 12.53
C TYR A 390 -0.22 29.38 13.86
N TYR A 391 -0.85 28.45 14.59
CA TYR A 391 -1.31 28.72 15.95
C TYR A 391 -0.15 29.04 16.90
N LYS A 392 0.99 28.34 16.81
CA LYS A 392 2.19 28.68 17.61
C LYS A 392 2.69 30.09 17.32
N VAL A 393 2.75 30.48 16.04
CA VAL A 393 3.13 31.84 15.64
C VAL A 393 2.16 32.89 16.20
N LEU A 394 0.84 32.67 16.06
CA LEU A 394 -0.16 33.56 16.65
C LEU A 394 -0.06 33.60 18.17
N ARG A 395 0.12 32.46 18.84
CA ARG A 395 0.22 32.38 20.30
C ARG A 395 1.43 33.14 20.84
N GLU A 396 2.60 33.01 20.21
CA GLU A 396 3.79 33.79 20.61
C GLU A 396 3.59 35.27 20.33
N ARG A 397 3.01 35.64 19.18
CA ARG A 397 2.70 37.04 18.86
C ARG A 397 1.70 37.66 19.85
N HIS A 398 0.68 36.91 20.28
CA HIS A 398 -0.35 37.37 21.20
C HIS A 398 0.00 37.19 22.68
N LYS A 399 1.21 36.70 23.00
CA LYS A 399 1.64 36.36 24.36
C LYS A 399 1.46 37.49 25.39
N PRO A 400 1.72 38.78 25.10
CA PRO A 400 1.48 39.86 26.06
C PRO A 400 0.00 39.95 26.46
N TYR A 401 -0.91 39.91 25.47
CA TYR A 401 -2.36 39.98 25.68
C TYR A 401 -2.92 38.73 26.35
N LEU A 402 -2.38 37.55 26.03
CA LEU A 402 -2.73 36.31 26.71
C LEU A 402 -2.30 36.35 28.19
N THR A 403 -1.17 36.98 28.51
CA THR A 403 -0.71 37.13 29.90
C THR A 403 -1.61 38.08 30.68
N GLU A 404 -2.08 39.17 30.08
CA GLU A 404 -3.06 40.08 30.66
C GLU A 404 -4.41 39.39 30.85
N PHE A 405 -4.90 38.69 29.82
CA PHE A 405 -6.15 37.93 29.86
C PHE A 405 -6.17 36.86 30.95
N VAL A 406 -5.07 36.14 31.15
CA VAL A 406 -4.97 35.15 32.23
C VAL A 406 -5.11 35.80 33.62
N LYS A 407 -4.73 37.07 33.77
CA LYS A 407 -4.86 37.81 35.04
C LYS A 407 -6.25 38.43 35.21
N SER A 408 -6.83 38.99 34.16
CA SER A 408 -8.08 39.76 34.23
C SER A 408 -9.33 38.92 34.01
N GLY A 409 -9.22 37.83 33.25
CA GLY A 409 -10.36 37.06 32.73
C GLY A 409 -11.19 37.79 31.66
N ASP A 410 -10.77 38.99 31.20
CA ASP A 410 -11.54 39.78 30.24
C ASP A 410 -11.31 39.33 28.80
N VAL A 411 -12.13 38.37 28.36
CA VAL A 411 -12.12 37.84 26.99
C VAL A 411 -12.45 38.91 25.95
N ARG A 412 -13.23 39.93 26.31
CA ARG A 412 -13.64 40.97 25.37
C ARG A 412 -12.47 41.86 25.01
N GLU A 413 -11.65 42.20 25.99
CA GLU A 413 -10.44 43.00 25.75
C GLU A 413 -9.40 42.20 24.96
N LEU A 414 -9.21 40.90 25.27
CA LEU A 414 -8.36 40.02 24.46
C LEU A 414 -8.77 40.03 22.98
N PHE A 415 -10.07 39.88 22.70
CA PHE A 415 -10.59 39.86 21.33
C PHE A 415 -10.31 41.17 20.60
N LYS A 416 -10.54 42.31 21.25
CA LYS A 416 -10.24 43.63 20.64
C LYS A 416 -8.74 43.75 20.31
N GLN A 417 -7.87 43.39 21.25
CA GLN A 417 -6.42 43.49 21.07
C GLN A 417 -5.93 42.61 19.91
N VAL A 418 -6.34 41.34 19.88
CA VAL A 418 -5.98 40.39 18.81
C VAL A 418 -6.54 40.83 17.45
N LEU A 419 -7.82 41.20 17.38
CA LEU A 419 -8.45 41.60 16.11
C LEU A 419 -7.87 42.91 15.56
N ARG A 420 -7.51 43.87 16.43
CA ARG A 420 -6.83 45.12 16.02
C ARG A 420 -5.50 44.86 15.33
N ILE A 421 -4.77 43.84 15.76
CA ILE A 421 -3.48 43.48 15.16
C ILE A 421 -3.70 42.70 13.88
N GLU A 422 -4.48 41.63 13.95
CA GLU A 422 -4.53 40.67 12.85
C GLU A 422 -5.34 41.16 11.65
N LEU A 423 -6.34 42.03 11.86
CA LEU A 423 -7.14 42.59 10.77
C LEU A 423 -6.50 43.82 10.10
N ARG A 424 -5.44 44.40 10.67
CA ARG A 424 -4.66 45.46 10.00
C ARG A 424 -3.82 44.94 8.84
N ASN A 425 -3.54 43.64 8.82
CA ASN A 425 -2.85 43.01 7.70
C ASN A 425 -3.61 43.25 6.38
N GLU A 426 -2.88 43.38 5.28
CA GLU A 426 -3.46 43.57 3.94
C GLU A 426 -4.34 42.37 3.55
N LYS A 427 -3.89 41.15 3.90
CA LYS A 427 -4.59 39.88 3.66
C LYS A 427 -4.76 39.10 4.97
N PRO A 428 -5.73 39.47 5.83
CA PRO A 428 -5.94 38.80 7.12
C PRO A 428 -6.28 37.31 6.94
N LYS A 429 -5.68 36.46 7.77
CA LYS A 429 -5.98 35.02 7.83
C LYS A 429 -7.17 34.73 8.76
N TYR A 430 -8.37 35.11 8.32
CA TYR A 430 -9.57 35.15 9.19
C TYR A 430 -9.88 33.82 9.89
N LYS A 431 -9.75 32.69 9.19
CA LYS A 431 -10.04 31.36 9.72
C LYS A 431 -9.09 30.99 10.86
N GLU A 432 -7.81 31.29 10.68
CA GLU A 432 -6.76 31.02 11.63
C GLU A 432 -6.88 31.89 12.87
N VAL A 433 -7.19 33.18 12.68
CA VAL A 433 -7.47 34.13 13.78
C VAL A 433 -8.68 33.66 14.59
N ALA A 434 -9.78 33.28 13.92
CA ALA A 434 -10.96 32.73 14.58
C ALA A 434 -10.65 31.47 15.39
N ASN A 435 -9.90 30.53 14.81
CA ASN A 435 -9.49 29.31 15.49
C ASN A 435 -8.59 29.57 16.71
N ALA A 436 -7.72 30.58 16.63
CA ALA A 436 -6.87 30.99 17.75
C ALA A 436 -7.70 31.57 18.89
N LEU A 437 -8.61 32.51 18.60
CA LEU A 437 -9.51 33.11 19.60
C LEU A 437 -10.32 32.06 20.36
N VAL A 438 -10.94 31.11 19.66
CA VAL A 438 -11.69 30.00 20.29
C VAL A 438 -10.77 29.12 21.15
N SER A 439 -9.55 28.84 20.68
CA SER A 439 -8.58 28.03 21.41
C SER A 439 -8.06 28.73 22.67
N TYR A 440 -7.90 30.07 22.64
CA TYR A 440 -7.47 30.85 23.80
C TYR A 440 -8.54 30.82 24.91
N GLN A 441 -9.81 31.01 24.54
CA GLN A 441 -10.92 30.98 25.48
C GLN A 441 -11.10 29.57 26.09
N PHE A 442 -11.02 28.53 25.25
CA PHE A 442 -11.07 27.14 25.72
C PHE A 442 -9.88 26.79 26.63
N GLY A 443 -8.68 27.23 26.28
CA GLY A 443 -7.49 27.07 27.10
C GLY A 443 -7.62 27.77 28.45
N TYR A 444 -8.18 28.97 28.49
CA TYR A 444 -8.45 29.69 29.74
C TYR A 444 -9.41 28.91 30.65
N TYR A 445 -10.58 28.52 30.13
CA TYR A 445 -11.57 27.79 30.93
C TYR A 445 -11.05 26.44 31.45
N THR A 446 -10.32 25.69 30.62
CA THR A 446 -9.84 24.35 30.99
C THR A 446 -8.54 24.37 31.80
N LYS A 447 -7.60 25.25 31.49
CA LYS A 447 -6.25 25.24 32.10
C LYS A 447 -6.10 26.23 33.26
N VAL A 448 -6.79 27.38 33.22
CA VAL A 448 -6.72 28.40 34.27
C VAL A 448 -7.86 28.19 35.27
N GLU A 449 -9.11 28.22 34.81
CA GLU A 449 -10.33 28.08 35.64
C GLU A 449 -10.65 26.62 36.01
N LYS A 450 -9.91 25.65 35.47
CA LYS A 450 -10.06 24.20 35.73
C LYS A 450 -11.48 23.66 35.50
N LYS A 451 -12.25 24.24 34.59
CA LYS A 451 -13.57 23.72 34.19
C LYS A 451 -13.41 22.45 33.36
N SER A 452 -14.40 21.57 33.42
CA SER A 452 -14.46 20.40 32.52
C SER A 452 -14.67 20.87 31.07
N GLU A 453 -14.26 20.05 30.10
CA GLU A 453 -14.34 20.43 28.68
C GLU A 453 -15.76 20.75 28.23
N ASN A 454 -16.75 19.97 28.67
CA ASN A 454 -18.16 20.22 28.34
C ASN A 454 -18.66 21.55 28.92
N VAL A 455 -18.29 21.87 30.16
CA VAL A 455 -18.66 23.15 30.78
C VAL A 455 -17.96 24.32 30.08
N ALA A 456 -16.67 24.17 29.74
CA ALA A 456 -15.92 25.19 29.00
C ALA A 456 -16.57 25.48 27.64
N TRP A 457 -16.97 24.45 26.88
CA TRP A 457 -17.65 24.64 25.61
C TRP A 457 -19.04 25.27 25.76
N GLY A 458 -19.80 24.90 26.80
CA GLY A 458 -21.07 25.54 27.12
C GLY A 458 -20.92 27.04 27.38
N LEU A 459 -19.93 27.43 28.19
CA LEU A 459 -19.62 28.85 28.48
C LEU A 459 -19.22 29.62 27.21
N ILE A 460 -18.33 29.06 26.39
CA ILE A 460 -17.92 29.69 25.11
C ILE A 460 -19.13 29.91 24.21
N PHE A 461 -20.02 28.92 24.12
CA PHE A 461 -21.21 28.99 23.28
C PHE A 461 -22.22 30.02 23.80
N ALA A 462 -22.44 30.08 25.12
CA ALA A 462 -23.30 31.07 25.76
C ALA A 462 -22.82 32.52 25.53
N GLU A 463 -21.50 32.73 25.52
CA GLU A 463 -20.89 34.05 25.30
C GLU A 463 -20.87 34.48 23.83
N LEU A 464 -21.12 33.56 22.89
CA LEU A 464 -20.98 33.80 21.44
C LEU A 464 -21.70 35.07 20.99
N THR A 465 -22.98 35.24 21.35
CA THR A 465 -23.78 36.41 20.96
C THR A 465 -23.15 37.71 21.46
N GLN A 466 -22.67 37.73 22.70
CA GLN A 466 -22.03 38.93 23.27
C GLN A 466 -20.69 39.23 22.60
N LEU A 467 -19.87 38.20 22.35
CA LEU A 467 -18.57 38.35 21.68
C LEU A 467 -18.72 38.81 20.23
N THR A 468 -19.76 38.38 19.51
CA THR A 468 -19.99 38.86 18.13
C THR A 468 -20.35 40.35 18.03
N ARG A 469 -20.71 41.02 19.14
CA ARG A 469 -20.92 42.48 19.20
C ARG A 469 -19.60 43.26 19.25
N ILE A 470 -18.50 42.60 19.61
CA ILE A 470 -17.16 43.20 19.60
C ILE A 470 -16.70 43.49 18.17
N PHE A 471 -17.17 42.69 17.20
CA PHE A 471 -16.88 42.87 15.78
C PHE A 471 -17.66 44.06 15.21
N SER A 472 -17.20 45.27 15.53
CA SER A 472 -17.73 46.55 15.04
C SER A 472 -16.60 47.57 14.86
N GLU A 473 -16.80 48.54 13.96
CA GLU A 473 -15.79 49.57 13.64
C GLU A 473 -15.41 50.40 14.88
N LYS A 474 -16.36 50.60 15.81
CA LYS A 474 -16.12 51.28 17.08
C LYS A 474 -15.05 50.58 17.93
N ASN A 475 -15.03 49.26 17.93
CA ASN A 475 -14.11 48.47 18.75
C ASN A 475 -12.80 48.15 18.01
N ILE A 476 -12.90 47.97 16.69
CA ILE A 476 -11.81 47.53 15.81
C ILE A 476 -11.77 48.50 14.62
N PRO A 477 -10.86 49.50 14.62
CA PRO A 477 -10.80 50.54 13.58
C PRO A 477 -10.15 50.00 12.30
N VAL A 478 -10.89 49.12 11.60
CA VAL A 478 -10.59 48.57 10.27
C VAL A 478 -11.87 48.62 9.43
N ASP A 479 -11.78 48.37 8.13
CA ASP A 479 -12.94 48.44 7.25
C ASP A 479 -14.05 47.45 7.64
N ALA A 480 -15.32 47.87 7.48
CA ALA A 480 -16.50 47.07 7.77
C ALA A 480 -16.46 45.67 7.13
N GLN A 481 -15.85 45.53 5.95
CA GLN A 481 -15.82 44.27 5.22
C GLN A 481 -14.91 43.24 5.92
N LYS A 482 -13.71 43.63 6.36
CA LYS A 482 -12.82 42.80 7.19
C LYS A 482 -13.51 42.38 8.48
N ILE A 483 -14.22 43.29 9.13
CA ILE A 483 -14.98 43.00 10.37
C ILE A 483 -16.06 41.95 10.11
N LYS A 484 -16.84 42.12 9.04
CA LYS A 484 -17.89 41.17 8.64
C LYS A 484 -17.32 39.78 8.39
N PHE A 485 -16.20 39.67 7.66
CA PHE A 485 -15.54 38.38 7.41
C PHE A 485 -14.99 37.74 8.67
N ALA A 486 -14.32 38.51 9.53
CA ALA A 486 -13.77 38.02 10.79
C ALA A 486 -14.89 37.48 11.70
N LYS A 487 -16.01 38.22 11.80
CA LYS A 487 -17.20 37.81 12.56
C LYS A 487 -17.77 36.49 12.06
N SER A 488 -17.98 36.36 10.75
CA SER A 488 -18.49 35.12 10.16
C SER A 488 -17.58 33.93 10.43
N GLN A 489 -16.26 34.10 10.27
CA GLN A 489 -15.30 33.02 10.53
C GLN A 489 -15.24 32.63 12.02
N PHE A 490 -15.39 33.59 12.94
CA PHE A 490 -15.48 33.30 14.37
C PHE A 490 -16.71 32.46 14.73
N ILE A 491 -17.89 32.80 14.18
CA ILE A 491 -19.11 32.01 14.38
C ILE A 491 -18.94 30.59 13.85
N ILE A 492 -18.39 30.46 12.63
CA ILE A 492 -18.12 29.15 12.01
C ILE A 492 -17.16 28.32 12.86
N ALA A 493 -16.03 28.89 13.28
CA ALA A 493 -15.02 28.20 14.08
C ALA A 493 -15.56 27.74 15.43
N THR A 494 -16.39 28.56 16.08
CA THR A 494 -17.05 28.22 17.35
C THR A 494 -18.02 27.05 17.15
N ASN A 495 -18.93 27.15 16.18
CA ASN A 495 -19.91 26.10 15.89
C ASN A 495 -19.27 24.76 15.49
N ALA A 496 -18.13 24.81 14.78
CA ALA A 496 -17.39 23.62 14.36
C ALA A 496 -16.69 22.91 15.53
N LYS A 497 -16.31 23.63 16.60
CA LYS A 497 -15.56 23.06 17.74
C LYS A 497 -16.44 22.67 18.93
N VAL A 498 -17.58 23.33 19.12
CA VAL A 498 -18.49 23.04 20.24
C VAL A 498 -19.17 21.68 20.03
N PRO A 499 -18.99 20.69 20.93
CA PRO A 499 -19.67 19.39 20.85
C PRO A 499 -21.19 19.54 20.97
N GLU A 500 -21.94 18.66 20.32
CA GLU A 500 -23.41 18.73 20.34
C GLU A 500 -23.98 18.60 21.76
N SER A 501 -23.36 17.78 22.61
CA SER A 501 -23.71 17.65 24.02
C SER A 501 -23.65 18.97 24.79
N ALA A 502 -22.66 19.83 24.50
CA ALA A 502 -22.53 21.14 25.12
C ALA A 502 -23.60 22.11 24.62
N LYS A 503 -23.98 22.03 23.33
CA LYS A 503 -25.09 22.83 22.77
C LYS A 503 -26.43 22.43 23.40
N THR A 504 -26.67 21.13 23.58
CA THR A 504 -27.90 20.62 24.21
C THR A 504 -27.98 21.04 25.67
N ALA A 505 -26.88 20.93 26.42
CA ALA A 505 -26.82 21.36 27.81
C ALA A 505 -27.11 22.86 27.97
N GLN A 506 -26.58 23.70 27.07
CA GLN A 506 -26.84 25.13 27.09
C GLN A 506 -28.31 25.47 26.77
N LYS A 507 -28.90 24.83 25.75
CA LYS A 507 -30.33 24.99 25.45
C LYS A 507 -31.22 24.57 26.61
N ALA A 508 -30.86 23.52 27.34
CA ALA A 508 -31.58 23.08 28.53
C ALA A 508 -31.48 24.11 29.68
N LEU A 509 -30.36 24.81 29.81
CA LEU A 509 -30.22 25.91 30.77
C LEU A 509 -31.07 27.13 30.37
N GLU A 510 -31.11 27.49 29.10
CA GLU A 510 -31.92 28.60 28.58
C GLU A 510 -33.43 28.38 28.72
N LEU A 511 -33.90 27.13 28.74
CA LEU A 511 -35.32 26.79 28.93
C LEU A 511 -35.77 26.76 30.41
N ASN A 512 -34.81 26.79 31.35
CA ASN A 512 -35.08 26.77 32.79
C ASN A 512 -34.94 28.16 33.46
N TYR A 513 -34.69 29.20 32.66
CA TYR A 513 -34.74 30.62 33.03
C TYR A 513 -35.83 31.31 32.23
#